data_AF-A0A8H6NW96-F1
#
_entry.id   AF-A0A8H6NW96-F1
#
_cell.length_a   1.000
_cell.length_b   1.000
_cell.length_c   1.000
_cell.angle_alpha   90.00
_cell.angle_beta   90.00
_cell.angle_gamma   90.00
#
_symmetry.space_group_name_H-M   'P 1'
#
loop_
_entity.id
_entity.type
_entity.pdbx_description
1 polymer ?
#
loop_
_entity_poly.entity_id
_entity_poly.type
_entity_poly.pdbx_seq_one_letter_code
_entity_poly.pdbx_strand_id
1 'polypeptide(L)'
;MPIPIGLSVENPTKPSSHLPNLRTLFALQKRPPSSFSAPPDPDNEFPSPVHLDFHRQPPRCLSTSVQDIITGDEIISDSYDLKEVDGIVYEADCAMITEGAVSVDTGANASAEEADEGVEDAEVKVNNIVHSFRLQSTSFDKKSFLTYLKGYMKAVKTALQEKNAGEAKIKEFETGASKYVKEKLLPNFKDFEFYTGESMNPDGMVVLLNYREDGVTPFIIVWKHGLEEMKV
;
A
#
# COMPACT_ATOMS: atom_id res chain seq x y z
N MET A 1 -62.71 -19.98 27.21
CA MET A 1 -62.55 -21.45 27.12
C MET A 1 -61.22 -21.72 26.44
N PRO A 2 -60.26 -22.39 27.10
CA PRO A 2 -58.96 -22.70 26.50
C PRO A 2 -58.99 -24.07 25.82
N ILE A 3 -58.33 -24.19 24.67
CA ILE A 3 -58.10 -25.44 23.94
C ILE A 3 -56.60 -25.77 24.04
N PRO A 4 -56.17 -27.00 24.38
CA PRO A 4 -54.76 -27.35 24.53
C PRO A 4 -54.16 -28.19 23.37
N ILE A 5 -52.83 -28.00 23.20
CA ILE A 5 -51.75 -28.98 22.91
C ILE A 5 -51.70 -29.70 21.54
N GLY A 6 -50.51 -29.67 20.91
CA GLY A 6 -50.09 -30.66 19.91
C GLY A 6 -48.76 -30.34 19.19
N LEU A 7 -47.65 -30.86 19.73
CA LEU A 7 -46.26 -30.79 19.26
C LEU A 7 -45.99 -31.73 18.06
N SER A 8 -45.07 -31.35 17.14
CA SER A 8 -44.10 -32.18 16.37
C SER A 8 -43.36 -31.24 15.40
N VAL A 9 -42.14 -30.75 15.65
CA VAL A 9 -40.81 -31.40 15.53
C VAL A 9 -40.65 -32.27 14.28
N GLU A 10 -40.09 -31.71 13.20
CA GLU A 10 -39.19 -32.41 12.28
C GLU A 10 -38.17 -31.43 11.68
N ASN A 11 -36.89 -31.66 11.97
CA ASN A 11 -35.73 -30.94 11.44
C ASN A 11 -35.06 -31.88 10.41
N PRO A 12 -34.99 -31.54 9.11
CA PRO A 12 -34.33 -32.41 8.15
C PRO A 12 -32.80 -32.34 8.29
N THR A 13 -32.26 -33.53 8.48
CA THR A 13 -30.86 -33.88 8.70
C THR A 13 -29.98 -33.70 7.47
N LYS A 14 -28.73 -33.35 7.75
CA LYS A 14 -27.56 -33.25 6.88
C LYS A 14 -27.36 -34.52 6.01
N PRO A 15 -27.16 -34.41 4.68
CA PRO A 15 -26.77 -35.56 3.87
C PRO A 15 -25.29 -35.89 4.06
N SER A 16 -25.08 -37.15 4.43
CA SER A 16 -23.81 -37.85 4.65
C SER A 16 -23.00 -38.02 3.36
N SER A 17 -21.69 -37.88 3.49
CA SER A 17 -20.66 -38.21 2.51
C SER A 17 -20.66 -39.71 2.18
N HIS A 18 -20.95 -40.04 0.92
CA HIS A 18 -20.58 -41.34 0.35
C HIS A 18 -20.10 -41.15 -1.09
N LEU A 19 -18.78 -41.16 -1.25
CA LEU A 19 -18.11 -41.26 -2.54
C LEU A 19 -18.05 -42.74 -2.95
N PRO A 20 -18.58 -43.15 -4.11
CA PRO A 20 -18.15 -44.39 -4.73
C PRO A 20 -16.90 -44.14 -5.58
N ASN A 21 -15.82 -44.83 -5.21
CA ASN A 21 -14.65 -45.04 -6.04
C ASN A 21 -14.87 -46.31 -6.87
N LEU A 22 -14.91 -46.21 -8.20
CA LEU A 22 -14.22 -47.14 -9.10
C LEU A 22 -14.41 -46.71 -10.55
N ARG A 23 -13.29 -46.75 -11.28
CA ARG A 23 -13.14 -47.37 -12.61
C ARG A 23 -14.46 -47.63 -13.36
N THR A 24 -14.54 -47.03 -14.54
CA THR A 24 -14.89 -47.63 -15.86
C THR A 24 -15.72 -46.64 -16.66
N LEU A 25 -15.45 -46.55 -17.97
CA LEU A 25 -16.04 -45.68 -19.02
C LEU A 25 -15.16 -44.43 -19.25
N PHE A 26 -14.46 -44.20 -20.37
CA PHE A 26 -14.53 -44.69 -21.76
C PHE A 26 -13.15 -44.37 -22.40
N ALA A 27 -12.36 -45.35 -22.82
CA ALA A 27 -12.17 -45.77 -24.22
C ALA A 27 -11.80 -44.65 -25.25
N LEU A 28 -10.60 -44.81 -25.81
CA LEU A 28 -10.15 -44.45 -27.18
C LEU A 28 -9.75 -42.99 -27.49
N GLN A 29 -8.43 -42.74 -27.47
CA GLN A 29 -7.72 -42.15 -28.63
C GLN A 29 -6.24 -42.57 -28.60
N LYS A 30 -5.87 -43.58 -29.40
CA LYS A 30 -4.48 -43.96 -29.66
C LYS A 30 -3.81 -42.89 -30.55
N ARG A 31 -2.60 -42.44 -30.21
CA ARG A 31 -1.62 -41.91 -31.18
C ARG A 31 -0.32 -42.71 -31.05
N PRO A 32 0.34 -43.09 -32.17
CA PRO A 32 1.46 -44.01 -32.18
C PRO A 32 2.78 -43.35 -31.70
N PRO A 33 3.75 -44.13 -31.20
CA PRO A 33 5.09 -43.63 -30.90
C PRO A 33 5.91 -43.54 -32.19
N SER A 34 6.43 -42.36 -32.52
CA SER A 34 7.52 -42.23 -33.48
C SER A 34 8.76 -41.77 -32.75
N SER A 35 9.69 -42.71 -32.64
CA SER A 35 11.05 -42.56 -32.20
C SER A 35 11.81 -41.57 -33.09
N PHE A 36 12.43 -40.55 -32.49
CA PHE A 36 13.57 -39.90 -33.13
C PHE A 36 14.75 -39.91 -32.16
N SER A 37 15.76 -40.67 -32.58
CA SER A 37 17.06 -40.86 -31.93
C SER A 37 17.87 -39.58 -32.06
N ALA A 38 18.40 -39.05 -30.95
CA ALA A 38 19.46 -38.06 -30.98
C ALA A 38 20.82 -38.77 -31.06
N PRO A 39 21.71 -38.44 -32.01
CA PRO A 39 23.13 -38.69 -31.86
C PRO A 39 23.78 -37.58 -31.00
N PRO A 40 24.78 -37.89 -30.16
CA PRO A 40 25.62 -36.89 -29.53
C PRO A 40 26.75 -36.50 -30.51
N ASP A 41 26.83 -35.22 -30.87
CA ASP A 41 28.02 -34.68 -31.54
C ASP A 41 29.06 -34.24 -30.49
N PRO A 42 30.33 -34.68 -30.62
CA PRO A 42 31.41 -34.34 -29.70
C PRO A 42 32.10 -33.02 -30.07
N ASP A 43 32.38 -32.23 -29.03
CA ASP A 43 33.52 -31.32 -28.83
C ASP A 43 34.30 -30.83 -30.07
N ASN A 44 34.23 -29.52 -30.37
CA ASN A 44 35.44 -28.72 -30.62
C ASN A 44 35.20 -27.19 -30.60
N GLU A 45 35.70 -26.56 -29.53
CA GLU A 45 36.45 -25.29 -29.46
C GLU A 45 36.23 -24.16 -30.50
N PHE A 46 35.77 -22.99 -30.03
CA PHE A 46 36.60 -21.79 -29.70
C PHE A 46 35.68 -20.59 -29.37
N PRO A 47 35.89 -19.86 -28.26
CA PRO A 47 35.09 -18.68 -27.95
C PRO A 47 35.55 -17.47 -28.77
N SER A 48 34.73 -17.01 -29.70
CA SER A 48 34.87 -15.72 -30.36
C SER A 48 34.23 -14.60 -29.51
N PRO A 49 34.72 -13.36 -29.63
CA PRO A 49 34.86 -12.42 -28.53
C PRO A 49 33.51 -12.01 -27.94
N VAL A 50 33.48 -11.92 -26.60
CA VAL A 50 32.49 -11.20 -25.80
C VAL A 50 31.93 -10.01 -26.56
N HIS A 51 30.81 -10.25 -27.25
CA HIS A 51 29.86 -9.19 -27.51
C HIS A 51 29.42 -8.82 -26.11
N LEU A 52 29.78 -7.61 -25.70
CA LEU A 52 29.23 -6.98 -24.54
C LEU A 52 27.72 -7.01 -24.78
N ASP A 53 27.04 -8.04 -24.28
CA ASP A 53 25.61 -8.01 -24.01
C ASP A 53 25.48 -6.88 -23.00
N PHE A 54 25.43 -5.67 -23.57
CA PHE A 54 24.94 -4.46 -22.95
C PHE A 54 23.72 -4.95 -22.23
N HIS A 55 23.87 -5.10 -20.91
CA HIS A 55 22.81 -5.59 -20.06
C HIS A 55 21.58 -4.91 -20.60
N ARG A 56 20.69 -5.70 -21.20
CA ARG A 56 19.33 -5.30 -21.38
C ARG A 56 18.88 -5.17 -19.94
N GLN A 57 19.19 -4.01 -19.34
CA GLN A 57 18.61 -3.60 -18.10
C GLN A 57 17.13 -3.86 -18.37
N PRO A 58 16.46 -4.68 -17.55
CA PRO A 58 15.02 -4.80 -17.68
C PRO A 58 14.51 -3.37 -17.80
N PRO A 59 13.63 -3.06 -18.78
CA PRO A 59 13.20 -1.69 -19.03
C PRO A 59 12.91 -1.10 -17.66
N ARG A 60 13.70 -0.09 -17.24
CA ARG A 60 13.56 0.51 -15.91
C ARG A 60 12.08 0.73 -15.75
N CYS A 61 11.48 0.01 -14.79
CA CYS A 61 10.03 -0.02 -14.62
C CYS A 61 9.57 1.44 -14.66
N LEU A 62 8.55 1.70 -15.48
CA LEU A 62 7.77 2.93 -15.37
C LEU A 62 7.44 3.06 -13.88
N SER A 63 8.02 4.07 -13.20
CA SER A 63 7.72 4.30 -11.79
C SER A 63 6.22 4.46 -11.68
N THR A 64 5.58 3.68 -10.84
CA THR A 64 4.12 3.74 -10.66
C THR A 64 3.86 4.73 -9.52
N SER A 65 3.27 5.88 -9.83
CA SER A 65 2.78 6.80 -8.80
C SER A 65 1.43 6.31 -8.29
N VAL A 66 1.19 6.51 -7.00
CA VAL A 66 0.00 6.04 -6.31
C VAL A 66 -0.77 7.26 -5.83
N GLN A 67 -1.98 7.41 -6.38
CA GLN A 67 -2.83 8.59 -6.19
C GLN A 67 -4.04 8.27 -5.32
N ASP A 68 -4.52 9.26 -4.57
CA ASP A 68 -5.79 9.13 -3.84
C ASP A 68 -6.96 9.12 -4.83
N ILE A 69 -7.89 8.19 -4.63
CA ILE A 69 -9.05 8.01 -5.51
C ILE A 69 -10.03 9.20 -5.46
N ILE A 70 -10.03 9.98 -4.38
CA ILE A 70 -10.96 11.08 -4.16
C ILE A 70 -10.39 12.37 -4.74
N THR A 71 -9.16 12.74 -4.36
CA THR A 71 -8.57 14.01 -4.77
C THR A 71 -7.75 13.91 -6.06
N GLY A 72 -7.23 12.73 -6.38
CA GLY A 72 -6.24 12.55 -7.44
C GLY A 72 -4.83 13.01 -7.04
N ASP A 73 -4.60 13.37 -5.77
CA ASP A 73 -3.29 13.81 -5.31
C ASP A 73 -2.32 12.62 -5.24
N GLU A 74 -1.06 12.86 -5.60
CA GLU A 74 0.00 11.88 -5.43
C GLU A 74 0.39 11.76 -3.96
N ILE A 75 0.26 10.55 -3.40
CA ILE A 75 0.53 10.27 -1.99
C ILE A 75 1.86 9.54 -1.81
N ILE A 76 2.13 8.56 -2.67
CA ILE A 76 3.34 7.74 -2.62
C ILE A 76 3.70 7.21 -4.01
N SER A 77 4.90 6.66 -4.17
CA SER A 77 5.31 5.93 -5.38
C SER A 77 5.82 4.54 -5.04
N ASP A 78 5.86 3.67 -6.04
CA ASP A 78 6.46 2.33 -5.97
C ASP A 78 7.98 2.32 -5.68
N SER A 79 8.61 3.49 -5.69
CA SER A 79 10.03 3.63 -5.36
C SER A 79 10.31 3.48 -3.86
N TYR A 80 9.27 3.48 -3.03
CA TYR A 80 9.34 3.18 -1.60
C TYR A 80 8.92 1.74 -1.33
N ASP A 81 9.55 1.07 -0.36
CA ASP A 81 9.22 -0.31 0.02
C ASP A 81 7.83 -0.39 0.69
N LEU A 82 6.78 -0.55 -0.12
CA LEU A 82 5.38 -0.68 0.31
C LEU A 82 5.12 -2.08 0.90
N LYS A 83 4.88 -2.15 2.21
CA LYS A 83 4.50 -3.36 2.95
C LYS A 83 3.00 -3.41 3.16
N GLU A 84 2.35 -4.48 2.74
CA GLU A 84 0.92 -4.67 2.99
C GLU A 84 0.68 -5.22 4.40
N VAL A 85 -0.16 -4.54 5.17
CA VAL A 85 -0.55 -4.95 6.53
C VAL A 85 -2.05 -5.17 6.59
N ASP A 86 -2.43 -6.34 7.11
CA ASP A 86 -3.81 -6.81 7.29
C ASP A 86 -4.69 -6.82 6.03
N GLY A 87 -4.11 -6.62 4.83
CA GLY A 87 -4.83 -6.52 3.57
C GLY A 87 -5.49 -5.17 3.30
N ILE A 88 -5.36 -4.20 4.21
CA ILE A 88 -6.18 -2.97 4.24
C ILE A 88 -5.33 -1.71 4.13
N VAL A 89 -4.10 -1.73 4.63
CA VAL A 89 -3.19 -0.58 4.63
C VAL A 89 -1.85 -0.97 4.02
N TYR A 90 -1.19 0.01 3.40
CA TYR A 90 0.22 -0.08 3.08
C TYR A 90 1.03 0.73 4.09
N GLU A 91 2.14 0.16 4.52
CA GLU A 91 3.15 0.82 5.32
C GLU A 91 4.40 1.05 4.49
N ALA A 92 4.99 2.24 4.57
CA ALA A 92 6.27 2.54 3.93
C ALA A 92 7.23 3.09 4.96
N ASP A 93 8.41 2.47 5.06
CA ASP A 93 9.47 2.96 5.94
C ASP A 93 10.05 4.25 5.33
N CYS A 94 10.22 5.25 6.19
CA CYS A 94 10.70 6.58 5.82
C CYS A 94 12.09 6.81 6.40
N ALA A 95 12.84 7.70 5.75
CA ALA A 95 14.12 8.17 6.24
C ALA A 95 14.02 9.65 6.61
N MET A 96 14.60 10.02 7.75
CA MET A 96 14.81 11.43 8.09
C MET A 96 15.97 11.96 7.26
N ILE A 97 15.68 12.85 6.32
CA ILE A 97 16.68 13.62 5.59
C ILE A 97 16.95 14.91 6.34
N THR A 98 18.19 15.38 6.27
CA THR A 98 18.55 16.66 6.86
C THR A 98 18.54 17.70 5.75
N GLU A 99 17.64 18.66 5.82
CA GLU A 99 17.65 19.82 4.93
C GLU A 99 18.81 20.72 5.37
N GLY A 100 19.99 20.45 4.82
CA GLY A 100 21.14 21.34 4.95
C GLY A 100 20.83 22.61 4.17
N ALA A 101 20.88 23.75 4.85
CA ALA A 101 20.73 25.07 4.27
C ALA A 101 21.47 25.15 2.94
N VAL A 102 20.73 25.32 1.84
CA VAL A 102 21.31 25.99 0.68
C VAL A 102 21.55 27.40 1.16
N SER A 103 22.72 27.64 1.74
CA SER A 103 23.30 28.96 1.86
C SER A 103 23.43 29.46 0.43
N VAL A 104 22.39 30.15 -0.03
CA VAL A 104 22.52 31.06 -1.14
C VAL A 104 23.40 32.17 -0.59
N ASP A 105 24.71 31.98 -0.70
CA ASP A 105 25.70 33.05 -0.67
C ASP A 105 25.40 33.95 -1.87
N THR A 106 24.32 34.73 -1.78
CA THR A 106 24.16 35.96 -2.54
C THR A 106 25.17 36.94 -1.97
N GLY A 107 26.45 36.67 -2.24
CA GLY A 107 27.56 37.53 -1.89
C GLY A 107 27.41 38.84 -2.64
N ALA A 108 26.98 39.89 -1.94
CA ALA A 108 27.34 41.28 -2.21
C ALA A 108 26.77 42.23 -1.14
N ASN A 109 27.32 42.22 0.08
CA ASN A 109 27.70 43.46 0.75
C ASN A 109 28.66 43.17 1.93
N ALA A 110 29.97 43.16 1.66
CA ALA A 110 30.97 43.13 2.71
C ALA A 110 31.13 44.55 3.28
N SER A 111 30.43 44.85 4.39
CA SER A 111 30.78 45.99 5.23
C SER A 111 30.32 45.82 6.67
N ALA A 112 31.27 45.34 7.48
CA ALA A 112 31.62 45.85 8.81
C ALA A 112 30.73 45.55 10.04
N GLU A 113 31.41 44.89 10.99
CA GLU A 113 31.31 44.90 12.46
C GLU A 113 30.28 44.04 13.19
N GLU A 114 30.86 43.19 14.06
CA GLU A 114 30.37 42.60 15.32
C GLU A 114 28.88 42.25 15.46
N ALA A 115 28.60 40.94 15.43
CA ALA A 115 28.23 40.20 16.65
C ALA A 115 28.17 38.71 16.32
N ASP A 116 29.14 37.98 16.89
CA ASP A 116 29.08 36.54 17.09
C ASP A 116 27.95 36.25 18.09
N GLU A 117 26.74 36.01 17.58
CA GLU A 117 25.74 35.19 18.26
C GLU A 117 25.47 34.00 17.34
N GLY A 118 25.92 32.82 17.79
CA GLY A 118 25.81 31.57 17.06
C GLY A 118 24.43 31.37 16.45
N VAL A 119 24.38 31.47 15.12
CA VAL A 119 23.29 30.90 14.33
C VAL A 119 23.48 29.39 14.45
N GLU A 120 22.79 28.76 15.39
CA GLU A 120 22.56 27.32 15.28
C GLU A 120 21.83 27.13 13.95
N ASP A 121 22.60 26.74 12.93
CA ASP A 121 22.11 26.18 11.68
C ASP A 121 21.21 25.01 12.08
N ALA A 122 19.93 25.32 12.27
CA ALA A 122 18.94 24.37 12.70
C ALA A 122 18.72 23.43 11.52
N GLU A 123 19.55 22.40 11.42
CA GLU A 123 19.37 21.26 10.53
C GLU A 123 17.95 20.73 10.71
N VAL A 124 17.03 21.17 9.84
CA VAL A 124 15.64 20.72 9.89
C VAL A 124 15.63 19.31 9.33
N LYS A 125 15.50 18.34 10.23
CA LYS A 125 15.29 16.95 9.84
C LYS A 125 13.86 16.80 9.36
N VAL A 126 13.69 16.52 8.08
CA VAL A 126 12.39 16.33 7.44
C VAL A 126 12.29 14.89 6.94
N ASN A 127 11.10 14.32 6.98
CA ASN A 127 10.86 12.99 6.43
C ASN A 127 10.92 13.05 4.89
N ASN A 128 11.68 12.15 4.28
CA ASN A 128 11.88 12.09 2.83
C ASN A 128 10.57 11.99 2.04
N ILE A 129 9.59 11.21 2.50
CA ILE A 129 8.29 11.07 1.83
C ILE A 129 7.48 12.36 1.97
N VAL A 130 7.39 12.90 3.19
CA VAL A 130 6.67 14.14 3.46
C VAL A 130 7.22 15.28 2.60
N HIS A 131 8.55 15.39 2.49
CA HIS A 131 9.19 16.39 1.65
C HIS A 131 8.95 16.14 0.15
N SER A 132 9.14 14.91 -0.31
CA SER A 132 9.03 14.57 -1.74
C SER A 132 7.63 14.80 -2.31
N PHE A 133 6.59 14.48 -1.55
CA PHE A 133 5.19 14.65 -1.95
C PHE A 133 4.55 15.91 -1.37
N ARG A 134 5.35 16.80 -0.75
CA ARG A 134 4.91 18.08 -0.15
C ARG A 134 3.71 17.93 0.78
N LEU A 135 3.67 16.82 1.53
CA LEU A 135 2.58 16.52 2.44
C LEU A 135 2.52 17.57 3.55
N GLN A 136 1.31 17.95 3.93
CA GLN A 136 1.06 19.04 4.86
C GLN A 136 0.69 18.48 6.23
N SER A 137 1.44 18.88 7.26
CA SER A 137 1.14 18.46 8.62
C SER A 137 -0.21 19.01 9.08
N THR A 138 -1.04 18.16 9.67
CA THR A 138 -2.31 18.54 10.27
C THR A 138 -2.45 17.91 11.66
N SER A 139 -3.44 18.36 12.43
CA SER A 139 -3.72 17.82 13.75
C SER A 139 -5.20 17.52 13.89
N PHE A 140 -5.50 16.40 14.53
CA PHE A 140 -6.87 16.01 14.84
C PHE A 140 -7.02 15.70 16.32
N ASP A 141 -8.21 15.98 16.85
CA ASP A 141 -8.66 15.35 18.09
C ASP A 141 -9.32 14.00 17.78
N LYS A 142 -9.37 13.12 18.78
CA LYS A 142 -9.89 11.76 18.60
C LYS A 142 -11.34 11.72 18.07
N LYS A 143 -12.16 12.73 18.38
CA LYS A 143 -13.57 12.78 17.93
C LYS A 143 -13.68 13.32 16.50
N SER A 144 -12.95 14.39 16.17
CA SER A 144 -12.91 14.92 14.81
C SER A 144 -12.31 13.91 13.83
N PHE A 145 -11.21 13.24 14.20
CA PHE A 145 -10.62 12.19 13.37
C PHE A 145 -11.61 11.05 13.08
N LEU A 146 -12.34 10.58 14.10
CA LEU A 146 -13.37 9.54 13.92
C LEU A 146 -14.53 10.00 13.03
N THR A 147 -14.82 11.30 13.00
CA THR A 147 -15.87 11.87 12.15
C THR A 147 -15.39 11.96 10.70
N TYR A 148 -14.19 12.52 10.51
CA TYR A 148 -13.49 12.57 9.23
C TYR A 148 -13.36 11.17 8.61
N LEU A 149 -12.87 10.20 9.39
CA LEU A 149 -12.63 8.86 8.88
C LEU A 149 -13.93 8.15 8.43
N LYS A 150 -15.05 8.39 9.12
CA LYS A 150 -16.36 7.88 8.67
C LYS A 150 -16.83 8.54 7.37
N GLY A 151 -16.50 9.82 7.16
CA GLY A 151 -16.72 10.50 5.88
C GLY A 151 -15.88 9.89 4.78
N TYR A 152 -14.57 9.78 5.03
CA TYR A 152 -13.59 9.19 4.12
C TYR A 152 -13.96 7.76 3.69
N MET A 153 -14.28 6.87 4.65
CA MET A 153 -14.67 5.48 4.32
C MET A 153 -15.92 5.41 3.42
N LYS A 154 -16.87 6.34 3.58
CA LYS A 154 -18.04 6.42 2.70
C LYS A 154 -17.67 6.92 1.31
N ALA A 155 -16.81 7.94 1.22
CA ALA A 155 -16.34 8.47 -0.05
C ALA A 155 -15.55 7.42 -0.84
N VAL A 156 -14.62 6.70 -0.19
CA VAL A 156 -13.88 5.58 -0.79
C VAL A 156 -14.84 4.48 -1.26
N LYS A 157 -15.85 4.13 -0.45
CA LYS A 157 -16.86 3.15 -0.87
C LYS A 157 -17.60 3.58 -2.12
N THR A 158 -18.05 4.83 -2.20
CA THR A 158 -18.73 5.38 -3.38
C THR A 158 -17.80 5.31 -4.60
N ALA A 159 -16.55 5.74 -4.46
CA ALA A 159 -15.58 5.71 -5.55
C ALA A 159 -15.27 4.28 -6.03
N LEU A 160 -15.16 3.32 -5.11
CA LEU A 160 -14.99 1.90 -5.44
C LEU A 160 -16.21 1.33 -6.18
N GLN A 161 -17.42 1.74 -5.81
CA GLN A 161 -18.65 1.35 -6.51
C GLN A 161 -18.70 1.92 -7.93
N GLU A 162 -18.34 3.19 -8.10
CA GLU A 162 -18.27 3.85 -9.42
C GLU A 162 -17.26 3.18 -10.35
N LYS A 163 -16.13 2.70 -9.80
CA LYS A 163 -15.12 1.94 -10.54
C LYS A 163 -15.47 0.47 -10.77
N ASN A 164 -16.68 0.03 -10.41
CA ASN A 164 -17.12 -1.36 -10.52
C ASN A 164 -16.17 -2.35 -9.81
N ALA A 165 -15.57 -1.93 -8.68
CA ALA A 165 -14.81 -2.84 -7.85
C ALA A 165 -15.74 -3.94 -7.32
N GLY A 166 -15.27 -5.19 -7.36
CA GLY A 166 -16.08 -6.32 -6.92
C GLY A 166 -16.58 -6.16 -5.48
N GLU A 167 -17.83 -6.51 -5.22
CA GLU A 167 -18.47 -6.35 -3.90
C GLU A 167 -17.67 -6.98 -2.75
N ALA A 168 -16.89 -8.02 -3.04
CA ALA A 168 -15.98 -8.65 -2.09
C ALA A 168 -14.93 -7.67 -1.54
N LYS A 169 -14.30 -6.86 -2.40
CA LYS A 169 -13.29 -5.86 -2.01
C LYS A 169 -13.89 -4.76 -1.14
N ILE A 170 -15.12 -4.34 -1.45
CA ILE A 170 -15.82 -3.31 -0.67
C ILE A 170 -16.12 -3.83 0.74
N LYS A 171 -16.59 -5.08 0.86
CA LYS A 171 -16.87 -5.71 2.17
C LYS A 171 -15.60 -5.95 2.99
N GLU A 172 -14.51 -6.34 2.31
CA GLU A 172 -13.19 -6.49 2.90
C GLU A 172 -12.70 -5.15 3.47
N PHE A 173 -12.80 -4.07 2.71
CA PHE A 173 -12.48 -2.72 3.17
C PHE A 173 -13.31 -2.31 4.39
N GLU A 174 -14.64 -2.41 4.34
CA GLU A 174 -15.51 -1.98 5.44
C GLU A 174 -15.20 -2.71 6.76
N THR A 175 -15.01 -4.03 6.67
CA THR A 175 -14.76 -4.88 7.84
C THR A 175 -13.34 -4.68 8.36
N GLY A 176 -12.36 -4.70 7.45
CA GLY A 176 -10.95 -4.58 7.77
C GLY A 176 -10.58 -3.19 8.28
N ALA A 177 -11.10 -2.12 7.67
CA ALA A 177 -10.87 -0.75 8.13
C ALA A 177 -11.51 -0.53 9.51
N SER A 178 -12.72 -1.04 9.74
CA SER A 178 -13.37 -0.97 11.06
C SER A 178 -12.56 -1.68 12.16
N LYS A 179 -11.93 -2.81 11.82
CA LYS A 179 -11.06 -3.58 12.72
C LYS A 179 -9.76 -2.83 13.00
N TYR A 180 -9.08 -2.38 11.95
CA TYR A 180 -7.82 -1.65 12.03
C TYR A 180 -7.93 -0.40 12.90
N VAL A 181 -9.00 0.37 12.72
CA VAL A 181 -9.26 1.58 13.53
C VAL A 181 -9.38 1.24 15.01
N LYS A 182 -10.11 0.17 15.35
CA LYS A 182 -10.35 -0.21 16.75
C LYS A 182 -9.12 -0.80 17.42
N GLU A 183 -8.37 -1.64 16.71
CA GLU A 183 -7.28 -2.42 17.28
C GLU A 183 -5.91 -1.71 17.23
N LYS A 184 -5.66 -0.90 16.20
CA LYS A 184 -4.35 -0.27 15.96
C LYS A 184 -4.39 1.25 16.14
N LEU A 185 -5.41 1.90 15.56
CA LEU A 185 -5.44 3.36 15.50
C LEU A 185 -5.89 4.00 16.81
N LEU A 186 -7.04 3.59 17.37
CA LEU A 186 -7.61 4.22 18.57
C LEU A 186 -6.78 4.07 19.86
N PRO A 187 -6.06 2.94 20.10
CA PRO A 187 -5.16 2.82 21.24
C PRO A 187 -3.95 3.73 21.15
N ASN A 188 -3.37 3.86 19.95
CA ASN A 188 -2.12 4.58 19.71
C ASN A 188 -2.35 5.97 19.08
N PHE A 189 -3.57 6.52 19.19
CA PHE A 189 -3.96 7.77 18.51
C PHE A 189 -3.01 8.95 18.78
N LYS A 190 -2.40 8.99 19.97
CA LYS A 190 -1.51 10.08 20.38
C LYS A 190 -0.10 9.98 19.78
N ASP A 191 0.28 8.80 19.32
CA ASP A 191 1.59 8.53 18.75
C ASP A 191 1.60 8.77 17.24
N PHE A 192 0.41 8.92 16.64
CA PHE A 192 0.26 9.24 15.23
C PHE A 192 0.37 10.73 14.97
N GLU A 193 1.20 11.07 13.99
CA GLU A 193 1.17 12.36 13.31
C GLU A 193 0.31 12.25 12.05
N PHE A 194 -0.41 13.32 11.73
CA PHE A 194 -1.35 13.34 10.60
C PHE A 194 -0.83 14.27 9.51
N TYR A 195 -0.89 13.81 8.27
CA TYR A 195 -0.52 14.59 7.10
C TYR A 195 -1.62 14.50 6.04
N THR A 196 -1.85 15.60 5.32
CA THR A 196 -2.77 15.67 4.16
C THR A 196 -1.98 15.87 2.87
N GLY A 197 -2.57 15.50 1.73
CA GLY A 197 -2.01 15.81 0.42
C GLY A 197 -1.88 17.32 0.14
N GLU A 198 -1.22 17.66 -0.98
CA GLU A 198 -0.95 19.05 -1.39
C GLU A 198 -2.23 19.89 -1.52
N SER A 199 -3.34 19.28 -1.97
CA SER A 199 -4.62 19.97 -2.12
C SER A 199 -5.25 20.42 -0.79
N MET A 200 -4.77 19.91 0.35
CA MET A 200 -5.35 20.10 1.68
C MET A 200 -6.87 19.81 1.73
N ASN A 201 -7.37 18.92 0.87
CA ASN A 201 -8.79 18.61 0.81
C ASN A 201 -9.22 17.86 2.09
N PRO A 202 -10.20 18.37 2.86
CA PRO A 202 -10.66 17.74 4.09
C PRO A 202 -11.40 16.41 3.87
N ASP A 203 -11.77 16.07 2.63
CA ASP A 203 -12.37 14.79 2.27
C ASP A 203 -11.36 13.81 1.63
N GLY A 204 -10.13 14.26 1.36
CA GLY A 204 -9.07 13.46 0.74
C GLY A 204 -8.43 12.47 1.70
N MET A 205 -7.34 11.82 1.31
CA MET A 205 -6.61 10.91 2.20
C MET A 205 -5.81 11.66 3.28
N VAL A 206 -5.84 11.11 4.51
CA VAL A 206 -4.91 11.50 5.58
C VAL A 206 -3.89 10.37 5.74
N VAL A 207 -2.63 10.72 5.56
CA VAL A 207 -1.48 9.86 5.78
C VAL A 207 -1.15 9.89 7.27
N LEU A 208 -0.97 8.71 7.87
CA LEU A 208 -0.60 8.57 9.27
C LEU A 208 0.89 8.27 9.34
N LEU A 209 1.64 9.02 10.13
CA LEU A 209 3.05 8.73 10.42
C LEU A 209 3.16 8.24 11.85
N ASN A 210 3.95 7.18 12.05
CA ASN A 210 4.32 6.66 13.36
C ASN A 210 5.78 6.20 13.35
N TYR A 211 6.33 5.86 14.51
CA TYR A 211 7.68 5.33 14.66
C TYR A 211 7.62 3.83 15.00
N ARG A 212 8.54 3.05 14.44
CA ARG A 212 8.66 1.61 14.74
C ARG A 212 8.99 1.39 16.22
N GLU A 213 9.01 0.13 16.66
CA GLU A 213 9.37 -0.22 18.04
C GLU A 213 10.78 0.23 18.45
N ASP A 214 11.64 0.52 17.48
CA ASP A 214 12.96 1.10 17.69
C ASP A 214 12.93 2.59 18.09
N GLY A 215 11.79 3.28 17.90
CA GLY A 215 11.61 4.71 18.17
C GLY A 215 12.41 5.64 17.24
N VAL A 216 13.06 5.10 16.21
CA VAL A 216 14.00 5.85 15.34
C VAL A 216 13.53 5.84 13.90
N THR A 217 12.97 4.72 13.43
CA THR A 217 12.56 4.57 12.03
C THR A 217 11.11 5.05 11.88
N PRO A 218 10.85 6.22 11.26
CA PRO A 218 9.50 6.63 10.93
C PRO A 218 8.95 5.74 9.82
N PHE A 219 7.66 5.46 9.87
CA PHE A 219 6.93 4.81 8.80
C PHE A 219 5.59 5.49 8.63
N ILE A 220 5.12 5.54 7.38
CA ILE A 220 3.79 6.05 7.06
C ILE A 220 2.83 4.91 6.80
N ILE A 221 1.55 5.18 7.00
CA ILE A 221 0.45 4.26 6.80
C ILE A 221 -0.57 4.94 5.91
N VAL A 222 -0.92 4.26 4.82
CA VAL A 222 -1.89 4.71 3.81
C VAL A 222 -2.94 3.64 3.54
N TRP A 223 -4.17 4.05 3.23
CA TRP A 223 -5.26 3.10 2.98
C TRP A 223 -5.16 2.49 1.59
N LYS A 224 -4.89 1.19 1.48
CA LYS A 224 -4.74 0.49 0.19
C LYS A 224 -5.94 0.70 -0.75
N HIS A 225 -7.15 0.62 -0.21
CA HIS A 225 -8.37 0.73 -1.00
C HIS A 225 -8.74 2.17 -1.40
N GLY A 226 -8.11 3.17 -0.79
CA GLY A 226 -8.24 4.57 -1.17
C GLY A 226 -7.25 4.98 -2.27
N LEU A 227 -6.37 4.08 -2.70
CA LEU A 227 -5.32 4.36 -3.65
C LEU A 227 -5.60 3.76 -5.03
N GLU A 228 -5.18 4.48 -6.06
CA GLU A 228 -5.12 4.03 -7.44
C GLU A 228 -3.69 4.10 -7.97
N GLU A 229 -3.27 3.02 -8.63
CA GLU A 229 -1.97 2.96 -9.31
C GLU A 229 -2.06 3.67 -10.66
N MET A 230 -1.26 4.71 -10.85
CA MET A 230 -1.05 5.40 -12.13
C MET A 230 0.36 5.09 -12.64
N LYS A 231 0.44 4.60 -13.88
CA LYS A 231 1.74 4.43 -14.55
C LYS A 231 2.14 5.76 -15.16
N VAL A 232 3.27 6.32 -14.72
CA VAL A 232 3.89 7.51 -15.31
C VAL A 232 5.02 7.17 -16.28
#